data_AF-A0A1E3QXV1-F1
#
_entry.id   AF-A0A1E3QXV1-F1
#
_cell.length_a   1.000
_cell.length_b   1.000
_cell.length_c   1.000
_cell.angle_alpha   90.00
_cell.angle_beta   90.00
_cell.angle_gamma   90.00
#
_symmetry.space_group_name_H-M   'P 1'
#
loop_
_entity.id
_entity.type
_entity.pdbx_description
1 polymer ?
#
loop_
_entity_poly.entity_id
_entity_poly.type
_entity_poly.pdbx_seq_one_letter_code
_entity_poly.pdbx_strand_id
1 'polypeptide(L)'
;MVVHNPNNWHWVEKNCLPWSKEYLQQNVLNTEFVNDSLKIVVHNIDSVTGDCDVTQRKGKVLCIYDMKVEFAITSTVQEGEDETRDIIGTVILPEFTHDQDDDEYEFQVKADNSVDVKKYLLPVLLAKLKKFQSDLISTHEGDVQHATD
;
A
#
# COMPACT_ATOMS: atom_id res chain seq x y z
N MET A 1 -32.28 10.02 5.31
CA MET A 1 -32.84 10.11 3.95
C MET A 1 -32.16 9.05 3.12
N VAL A 2 -32.91 8.12 2.54
CA VAL A 2 -32.34 7.13 1.60
C VAL A 2 -32.14 7.84 0.27
N VAL A 3 -30.91 7.84 -0.23
CA VAL A 3 -30.60 8.37 -1.56
C VAL A 3 -31.15 7.38 -2.58
N HIS A 4 -32.14 7.79 -3.36
CA HIS A 4 -32.75 6.96 -4.39
C HIS A 4 -31.88 7.02 -5.66
N ASN A 5 -31.18 5.93 -6.00
CA ASN A 5 -30.38 5.79 -7.22
C ASN A 5 -31.01 4.77 -8.19
N PRO A 6 -32.18 5.07 -8.78
CA PRO A 6 -32.90 4.11 -9.61
C PRO A 6 -32.04 3.78 -10.84
N ASN A 7 -31.92 2.48 -11.12
CA ASN A 7 -31.09 1.91 -12.20
C ASN A 7 -29.57 2.21 -12.11
N ASN A 8 -29.04 2.65 -10.95
CA ASN A 8 -27.63 3.04 -10.79
C ASN A 8 -27.16 4.07 -11.84
N TRP A 9 -27.99 5.05 -12.16
CA TRP A 9 -27.68 6.12 -13.13
C TRP A 9 -26.97 7.34 -12.54
N HIS A 10 -27.09 7.56 -11.23
CA HIS A 10 -26.27 8.55 -10.53
C HIS A 10 -24.94 7.94 -10.11
N TRP A 11 -23.86 8.66 -10.36
CA TRP A 11 -22.53 8.30 -9.90
C TRP A 11 -22.50 8.32 -8.37
N VAL A 12 -22.03 7.22 -7.78
CA VAL A 12 -21.73 7.12 -6.36
C VAL A 12 -20.23 6.95 -6.25
N GLU A 13 -19.58 7.85 -5.53
CA GLU A 13 -18.14 7.87 -5.30
C GLU A 13 -17.90 7.94 -3.80
N LYS A 14 -16.94 7.17 -3.33
CA LYS A 14 -16.48 7.17 -1.95
C LYS A 14 -14.99 7.41 -1.92
N ASN A 15 -14.59 8.53 -1.33
CA ASN A 15 -13.20 8.79 -0.99
C ASN A 15 -12.74 7.79 0.07
N CYS A 16 -11.76 6.98 -0.31
CA CYS A 16 -11.16 5.93 0.49
C CYS A 16 -9.73 6.25 0.91
N LEU A 17 -9.16 7.43 0.61
CA LEU A 17 -7.81 7.80 1.04
C LEU A 17 -7.61 7.73 2.57
N PRO A 18 -8.57 8.15 3.43
CA PRO A 18 -8.44 7.95 4.87
C PRO A 18 -8.35 6.47 5.25
N TRP A 19 -9.16 5.62 4.61
CA TRP A 19 -9.11 4.17 4.82
C TRP A 19 -7.78 3.58 4.34
N SER A 20 -7.26 4.02 3.18
CA SER A 20 -5.98 3.56 2.65
C SER A 20 -4.84 3.80 3.63
N LYS A 21 -4.81 4.98 4.28
CA LYS A 21 -3.82 5.32 5.31
C LYS A 21 -3.87 4.34 6.47
N GLU A 22 -5.06 4.07 7.00
CA GLU A 22 -5.25 3.13 8.10
C GLU A 22 -4.91 1.69 7.69
N TYR A 23 -5.33 1.27 6.50
CA TYR A 23 -5.05 -0.05 5.97
C TYR A 23 -3.54 -0.30 5.86
N LEU A 24 -2.78 0.65 5.31
CA LEU A 24 -1.33 0.51 5.17
C LEU A 24 -0.65 0.43 6.55
N GLN A 25 -1.10 1.23 7.52
CA GLN A 25 -0.61 1.16 8.91
C GLN A 25 -0.88 -0.21 9.56
N GLN A 26 -2.01 -0.85 9.26
CA GLN A 26 -2.36 -2.13 9.85
C GLN A 26 -1.68 -3.32 9.15
N ASN A 27 -1.58 -3.29 7.82
CA ASN A 27 -1.20 -4.46 7.04
C ASN A 27 0.25 -4.40 6.54
N VAL A 28 0.77 -3.20 6.31
CA VAL A 28 2.08 -2.98 5.66
C VAL A 28 3.16 -2.55 6.65
N LEU A 29 2.82 -1.82 7.72
CA LEU A 29 3.74 -1.54 8.82
C LEU A 29 4.31 -2.85 9.40
N ASN A 30 5.53 -2.82 9.92
CA ASN A 30 6.25 -3.98 10.46
C ASN A 30 6.50 -5.09 9.42
N THR A 31 6.37 -4.80 8.13
CA THR A 31 6.90 -5.71 7.11
C THR A 31 8.41 -5.81 7.29
N GLU A 32 8.88 -7.04 7.46
CA GLU A 32 10.29 -7.30 7.72
C GLU A 32 10.84 -8.43 6.84
N PHE A 33 12.14 -8.34 6.62
CA PHE A 33 12.98 -9.44 6.16
C PHE A 33 14.04 -9.71 7.22
N VAL A 34 14.24 -10.96 7.58
CA VAL A 34 15.24 -11.38 8.58
C VAL A 34 15.98 -12.60 8.06
N ASN A 35 17.31 -12.52 8.10
CA ASN A 35 18.20 -13.67 7.97
C ASN A 35 19.29 -13.58 9.05
N ASP A 36 20.28 -14.48 8.98
CA ASP A 36 21.32 -14.58 9.99
C ASP A 36 22.15 -13.30 10.16
N SER A 37 22.37 -12.51 9.09
CA SER A 37 23.27 -11.35 9.12
C SER A 37 22.58 -10.00 8.91
N LEU A 38 21.29 -9.99 8.59
CA LEU A 38 20.55 -8.81 8.16
C LEU A 38 19.08 -8.90 8.57
N LYS A 39 18.63 -7.86 9.26
CA LYS A 39 17.22 -7.59 9.52
C LYS A 39 16.84 -6.25 8.89
N ILE A 40 15.79 -6.21 8.09
CA ILE A 40 15.25 -4.96 7.52
C ILE A 40 13.77 -4.88 7.91
N VAL A 41 13.34 -3.75 8.47
CA VAL A 41 11.96 -3.54 8.93
C VAL A 41 11.41 -2.21 8.41
N VAL A 42 10.17 -2.20 7.92
CA VAL A 42 9.37 -0.98 7.76
C VAL A 42 8.86 -0.56 9.12
N HIS A 43 9.48 0.45 9.73
CA HIS A 43 9.16 0.89 11.09
C HIS A 43 8.15 2.05 11.12
N ASN A 44 7.98 2.77 10.01
CA ASN A 44 6.97 3.81 9.87
C ASN A 44 6.47 3.93 8.42
N ILE A 45 5.27 4.50 8.26
CA ILE A 45 4.77 5.01 6.99
C ILE A 45 4.69 6.53 7.14
N ASP A 46 5.62 7.23 6.51
CA ASP A 46 5.81 8.68 6.70
C ASP A 46 4.72 9.49 6.01
N SER A 47 4.32 9.07 4.80
CA SER A 47 3.25 9.74 4.07
C SER A 47 2.51 8.81 3.11
N VAL A 48 1.23 9.12 2.92
CA VAL A 48 0.36 8.56 1.89
C VAL A 48 -0.41 9.74 1.31
N THR A 49 -0.16 10.07 0.05
CA THR A 49 -0.73 11.24 -0.64
C THR A 49 -1.19 10.86 -2.03
N GLY A 50 -2.18 11.57 -2.55
CA GLY A 50 -2.81 11.24 -3.83
C GLY A 50 -4.29 10.98 -3.61
N ASP A 51 -4.89 10.18 -4.50
CA ASP A 51 -6.33 9.95 -4.56
C ASP A 51 -6.63 8.45 -4.51
N CYS A 52 -7.75 8.11 -3.89
CA CYS A 52 -8.20 6.72 -3.76
C CYS A 52 -9.71 6.72 -3.62
N ASP A 53 -10.40 6.22 -4.63
CA ASP A 53 -11.85 6.27 -4.72
C ASP A 53 -12.40 4.91 -5.11
N VAL A 54 -13.53 4.56 -4.50
CA VAL A 54 -14.34 3.41 -4.90
C VAL A 54 -15.66 3.93 -5.44
N THR A 55 -16.07 3.43 -6.60
CA THR A 55 -17.27 3.86 -7.30
C THR A 55 -18.05 2.68 -7.85
N GLN A 56 -19.35 2.85 -8.03
CA GLN A 56 -20.17 1.91 -8.79
C GLN A 56 -20.55 2.51 -10.14
N ARG A 57 -20.21 1.80 -11.22
CA ARG A 57 -20.60 2.19 -12.59
C ARG A 57 -21.20 1.00 -13.33
N LYS A 58 -22.41 1.17 -13.87
CA LYS A 58 -23.12 0.13 -14.64
C LYS A 58 -23.22 -1.21 -13.87
N GLY A 59 -23.49 -1.14 -12.57
CA GLY A 59 -23.60 -2.31 -11.68
C GLY A 59 -22.28 -2.98 -11.31
N LYS A 60 -21.13 -2.44 -11.74
CA LYS A 60 -19.79 -2.92 -11.34
C LYS A 60 -19.17 -1.97 -10.33
N VAL A 61 -18.60 -2.52 -9.27
CA VAL A 61 -17.75 -1.78 -8.34
C VAL A 61 -16.35 -1.68 -8.96
N LEU A 62 -15.80 -0.48 -8.98
CA LEU A 62 -14.49 -0.15 -9.51
C LEU A 62 -13.75 0.66 -8.44
N CYS A 63 -12.45 0.48 -8.38
CA CYS A 63 -11.57 1.40 -7.66
C CYS A 63 -10.72 2.17 -8.66
N ILE A 64 -10.41 3.41 -8.32
CA ILE A 64 -9.40 4.22 -9.01
C ILE A 64 -8.55 4.82 -7.90
N TYR A 65 -7.26 4.50 -7.90
CA TYR A 65 -6.33 5.08 -6.97
C TYR A 65 -5.02 5.39 -7.68
N ASP A 66 -4.41 6.47 -7.25
CA ASP A 66 -3.08 6.92 -7.61
C ASP A 66 -2.49 7.55 -6.35
N MET A 67 -1.63 6.79 -5.69
CA MET A 67 -1.04 7.20 -4.42
C MET A 67 0.48 7.15 -4.50
N LYS A 68 1.09 8.17 -3.92
CA LYS A 68 2.48 8.13 -3.48
C LYS A 68 2.56 7.68 -2.04
N VAL A 69 3.42 6.70 -1.76
CA VAL A 69 3.63 6.14 -0.42
C VAL A 69 5.10 6.22 -0.03
N GLU A 70 5.38 6.78 1.14
CA GLU A 70 6.73 6.87 1.71
C GLU A 70 6.83 6.03 2.99
N PHE A 71 7.83 5.17 3.05
CA PHE A 71 8.09 4.24 4.14
C PHE A 71 9.45 4.56 4.78
N ALA A 72 9.49 4.63 6.12
CA ALA A 72 10.74 4.66 6.86
C ALA A 72 11.15 3.21 7.19
N ILE A 73 12.41 2.89 6.92
CA ILE A 73 12.98 1.58 7.17
C ILE A 73 14.18 1.66 8.11
N THR A 74 14.37 0.61 8.89
CA THR A 74 15.59 0.38 9.66
C THR A 74 16.16 -0.96 9.26
N SER A 75 17.47 -1.00 8.99
CA SER A 75 18.22 -2.21 8.72
C SER A 75 19.26 -2.42 9.80
N THR A 76 19.26 -3.58 10.44
CA THR A 76 20.28 -4.00 11.40
C THR A 76 21.16 -5.04 10.72
N VAL A 77 22.45 -4.75 10.58
CA VAL A 77 23.46 -5.60 9.93
C VAL A 77 24.39 -6.16 10.99
N GLN A 78 24.65 -7.45 10.96
CA GLN A 78 25.63 -8.09 11.85
C GLN A 78 27.04 -7.95 11.27
N GLU A 79 27.95 -7.30 12.00
CA GLU A 79 29.35 -7.07 11.61
C GLU A 79 30.34 -7.98 12.36
N GLY A 80 29.90 -8.63 13.44
CA GLY A 80 30.67 -9.58 14.25
C GLY A 80 29.77 -10.48 15.12
N GLU A 81 30.34 -11.36 15.96
CA GLU A 81 29.54 -12.28 16.80
C GLU A 81 28.51 -11.55 17.68
N ASP A 82 28.85 -10.37 18.21
CA ASP A 82 27.98 -9.53 19.06
C ASP A 82 27.90 -8.06 18.60
N GLU A 83 28.38 -7.74 17.38
CA GLU A 83 28.39 -6.37 16.86
C GLU A 83 27.34 -6.19 15.76
N THR A 84 26.48 -5.20 15.94
CA THR A 84 25.44 -4.83 14.95
C THR A 84 25.51 -3.35 14.60
N ARG A 85 25.26 -3.05 13.33
CA ARG A 85 25.14 -1.69 12.81
C ARG A 85 23.72 -1.42 12.33
N ASP A 86 23.12 -0.35 12.84
CA ASP A 86 21.83 0.12 12.36
C ASP A 86 21.98 1.13 11.23
N ILE A 87 21.15 0.97 10.20
CA ILE A 87 21.09 1.82 9.01
C ILE A 87 19.64 2.27 8.85
N ILE A 88 19.43 3.57 8.88
CA ILE A 88 18.11 4.17 8.62
C ILE A 88 18.01 4.46 7.13
N GLY A 89 16.83 4.24 6.56
CA GLY A 89 16.56 4.56 5.16
C GLY A 89 15.11 4.90 4.91
N THR A 90 14.85 5.32 3.68
CA THR A 90 13.51 5.62 3.19
C THR A 90 13.26 4.85 1.90
N VAL A 91 12.09 4.25 1.77
CA VAL A 91 11.59 3.65 0.53
C VAL A 91 10.39 4.47 0.07
N ILE A 92 10.38 4.87 -1.19
CA ILE A 92 9.29 5.66 -1.79
C ILE A 92 8.73 4.86 -2.96
N LEU A 93 7.42 4.61 -2.93
CA LEU A 93 6.66 4.17 -4.09
C LEU A 93 5.95 5.42 -4.66
N PRO A 94 6.49 6.03 -5.72
CA PRO A 94 5.97 7.28 -6.26
C PRO A 94 4.59 7.10 -6.90
N GLU A 95 4.38 5.96 -7.55
CA GLU A 95 3.14 5.60 -8.23
C GLU A 95 2.70 4.23 -7.72
N PHE A 96 1.60 4.24 -6.96
CA PHE A 96 0.87 3.06 -6.56
C PHE A 96 -0.52 3.19 -7.15
N THR A 97 -0.78 2.53 -8.28
CA THR A 97 -2.03 2.70 -9.04
C THR A 97 -2.80 1.38 -9.23
N HIS A 98 -4.07 1.51 -9.59
CA HIS A 98 -5.03 0.40 -9.77
C HIS A 98 -4.83 -0.46 -11.05
N ASP A 99 -4.00 0.01 -11.97
CA ASP A 99 -3.82 -0.54 -13.32
C ASP A 99 -2.36 -0.93 -13.64
N GLN A 100 -1.46 -0.83 -12.65
CA GLN A 100 -0.07 -1.24 -12.80
C GLN A 100 0.08 -2.76 -12.78
N ASP A 101 0.88 -3.25 -13.73
CA ASP A 101 1.34 -4.63 -13.75
C ASP A 101 2.42 -4.88 -12.69
N ASP A 102 2.62 -6.15 -12.36
CA ASP A 102 3.51 -6.61 -11.28
C ASP A 102 4.97 -6.13 -11.41
N ASP A 103 5.44 -5.95 -12.64
CA ASP A 103 6.79 -5.51 -13.00
C ASP A 103 6.92 -4.00 -13.22
N GLU A 104 5.82 -3.25 -13.14
CA GLU A 104 5.81 -1.79 -13.35
C GLU A 104 6.04 -0.99 -12.05
N TYR A 105 6.01 -1.65 -10.89
CA TYR A 105 6.25 -0.98 -9.61
C TYR A 105 7.72 -0.59 -9.43
N GLU A 106 7.99 0.72 -9.57
CA GLU A 106 9.32 1.28 -9.35
C GLU A 106 9.48 1.92 -7.96
N PHE A 107 10.33 1.32 -7.12
CA PHE A 107 10.65 1.88 -5.80
C PHE A 107 11.93 2.72 -5.82
N GLN A 108 11.88 3.91 -5.23
CA GLN A 108 13.06 4.72 -4.94
C GLN A 108 13.56 4.41 -3.53
N VAL A 109 14.80 3.94 -3.41
CA VAL A 109 15.40 3.56 -2.12
C VAL A 109 16.52 4.52 -1.77
N LYS A 110 16.40 5.17 -0.60
CA LYS A 110 17.40 6.07 -0.03
C LYS A 110 17.92 5.45 1.27
N ALA A 111 18.94 4.60 1.14
CA ALA A 111 19.61 3.92 2.25
C ALA A 111 21.03 3.51 1.80
N ASP A 112 21.98 3.45 2.73
CA ASP A 112 23.34 2.99 2.45
C ASP A 112 23.35 1.54 1.91
N ASN A 113 22.47 0.68 2.42
CA ASN A 113 22.31 -0.71 2.01
C ASN A 113 21.19 -0.90 0.97
N SER A 114 21.02 0.07 0.05
CA SER A 114 19.92 0.07 -0.93
C SER A 114 19.81 -1.21 -1.77
N VAL A 115 20.92 -1.90 -2.06
CA VAL A 115 20.95 -3.17 -2.80
C VAL A 115 20.21 -4.26 -2.05
N ASP A 116 20.47 -4.41 -0.75
CA ASP A 116 19.84 -5.42 0.09
C ASP A 116 18.35 -5.12 0.31
N VAL A 117 18.00 -3.85 0.50
CA VAL A 117 16.60 -3.40 0.60
C VAL A 117 15.84 -3.78 -0.67
N LYS A 118 16.40 -3.49 -1.85
CA LYS A 118 15.78 -3.84 -3.14
C LYS A 118 15.62 -5.33 -3.32
N LYS A 119 16.62 -6.12 -2.92
CA LYS A 119 16.63 -7.56 -3.13
C LYS A 119 15.71 -8.32 -2.18
N TYR A 120 15.64 -7.90 -0.91
CA TYR A 120 15.02 -8.70 0.14
C TYR A 120 13.74 -8.10 0.70
N LEU A 121 13.69 -6.78 0.94
CA LEU A 121 12.51 -6.14 1.52
C LEU A 121 11.43 -5.88 0.47
N LEU A 122 11.80 -5.30 -0.68
CA LEU A 122 10.81 -4.87 -1.69
C LEU A 122 9.90 -5.99 -2.19
N PRO A 123 10.36 -7.23 -2.45
CA PRO A 123 9.46 -8.30 -2.87
C PRO A 123 8.40 -8.64 -1.81
N VAL A 124 8.78 -8.63 -0.53
CA VAL A 124 7.86 -8.89 0.60
C VAL A 124 6.87 -7.74 0.77
N LEU A 125 7.37 -6.49 0.68
CA LEU A 125 6.57 -5.28 0.75
C LEU A 125 5.54 -5.24 -0.39
N LEU A 126 5.98 -5.49 -1.62
CA LEU A 126 5.13 -5.52 -2.81
C LEU A 126 4.06 -6.61 -2.71
N ALA A 127 4.40 -7.80 -2.22
CA ALA A 127 3.42 -8.88 -2.03
C ALA A 127 2.28 -8.50 -1.07
N LYS A 128 2.55 -7.63 -0.07
CA LYS A 128 1.51 -7.08 0.79
C LYS A 128 0.71 -5.96 0.11
N LEU A 129 1.38 -5.05 -0.58
CA LEU A 129 0.73 -3.97 -1.33
C LEU A 129 -0.24 -4.51 -2.40
N LYS A 130 0.09 -5.63 -3.04
CA LYS A 130 -0.79 -6.30 -4.02
C LYS A 130 -2.14 -6.77 -3.48
N LYS A 131 -2.28 -6.92 -2.16
CA LYS A 131 -3.57 -7.25 -1.52
C LYS A 131 -4.47 -6.03 -1.33
N PHE A 132 -3.90 -4.82 -1.41
CA PHE A 132 -4.61 -3.58 -1.17
C PHE A 132 -5.86 -3.44 -2.04
N GLN A 133 -5.75 -3.67 -3.35
CA GLN A 133 -6.85 -3.45 -4.27
C GLN A 133 -8.03 -4.41 -4.01
N SER A 134 -7.75 -5.70 -3.78
CA SER A 134 -8.80 -6.66 -3.46
C SER A 134 -9.49 -6.31 -2.14
N ASP A 135 -8.72 -5.88 -1.15
CA ASP A 135 -9.23 -5.56 0.18
C ASP A 135 -10.00 -4.23 0.18
N LEU A 136 -9.57 -3.25 -0.62
CA LEU A 136 -10.25 -1.98 -0.85
C LEU A 136 -11.65 -2.21 -1.44
N ILE A 137 -11.74 -3.01 -2.52
CA ILE A 137 -13.02 -3.32 -3.16
C ILE A 137 -13.91 -4.10 -2.19
N SER A 138 -13.40 -5.17 -1.58
CA SER A 138 -14.19 -6.04 -0.69
C SER A 138 -14.71 -5.29 0.54
N THR A 139 -13.96 -4.30 1.04
CA THR A 139 -14.37 -3.49 2.20
C THR A 139 -15.45 -2.47 1.84
N HIS A 140 -15.39 -1.89 0.64
CA HIS A 140 -16.24 -0.75 0.27
C HIS A 140 -17.31 -1.05 -0.78
N GLU A 141 -17.36 -2.27 -1.32
CA GLU A 141 -18.37 -2.63 -2.31
C GLU A 141 -19.80 -2.43 -1.77
N GLY A 142 -20.05 -2.80 -0.51
CA GLY A 142 -21.35 -2.62 0.13
C GLY A 142 -21.73 -1.16 0.38
N ASP A 143 -20.76 -0.25 0.43
CA ASP A 143 -21.00 1.17 0.62
C ASP A 143 -21.50 1.87 -0.66
N VAL A 144 -21.12 1.33 -1.83
CA VAL A 144 -21.45 1.91 -3.14
C VAL A 144 -22.53 1.14 -3.89
N GLN A 145 -22.77 -0.12 -3.52
CA GLN A 145 -23.85 -0.94 -4.08
C GLN A 145 -25.20 -0.52 -3.51
N HIS A 146 -26.00 0.19 -4.31
CA HIS A 146 -27.42 0.37 -4.00
C HIS A 146 -28.20 -0.86 -4.46
N ALA A 147 -29.02 -1.43 -3.58
CA ALA A 147 -29.97 -2.47 -3.95
C ALA A 147 -30.98 -1.91 -4.95
N THR A 148 -31.09 -2.56 -6.11
CA THR A 148 -32.23 -2.38 -7.02
C THR A 148 -33.43 -3.06 -6.35
N ASP A 149 -34.33 -2.28 -5.76
CA ASP A 149 -35.72 -2.71 -5.53
C ASP A 149 -36.56 -2.28 -6.75
#